data_AF-A0A5C7JFZ8-F1
#
_entry.id   AF-A0A5C7JFZ8-F1
#
_cell.length_a   1.000
_cell.length_b   1.000
_cell.length_c   1.000
_cell.angle_alpha   90.00
_cell.angle_beta   90.00
_cell.angle_gamma   90.00
#
_symmetry.space_group_name_H-M   'P 1'
#
loop_
_entity.id
_entity.type
_entity.pdbx_description
1 polymer ?
#
loop_
_entity_poly.entity_id
_entity_poly.type
_entity_poly.pdbx_seq_one_letter_code
_entity_poly.pdbx_strand_id
1 'polypeptide(L)' 'MDALYDWLFHYNPHTKSWAAFRRENMTNYFNGDFKNVIKSKSQKTLEEIIIANDGDIKKIHKFLATLKQ' A
#
# COMPACT_ATOMS: atom_id res chain seq x y z
N MET A 1 -14.72 6.71 4.11
CA MET A 1 -14.40 5.64 3.12
C MET A 1 -13.68 6.20 1.88
N ASP A 2 -13.50 7.51 1.72
CA ASP A 2 -12.83 8.11 0.56
C ASP A 2 -11.32 7.81 0.46
N ALA A 3 -10.64 7.63 1.60
CA ALA A 3 -9.20 7.39 1.63
C ALA A 3 -8.75 6.13 0.87
N LEU A 4 -9.63 5.14 0.68
CA LEU A 4 -9.34 3.88 -0.02
C LEU A 4 -9.75 3.89 -1.51
N TYR A 5 -10.50 4.88 -1.99
CA TYR A 5 -11.16 4.84 -3.30
C TYR A 5 -10.16 4.64 -4.47
N ASP A 6 -9.01 5.29 -4.36
CA ASP A 6 -7.94 5.23 -5.35
C ASP A 6 -6.87 4.19 -5.04
N TRP A 7 -7.09 3.33 -4.04
CA TRP A 7 -6.12 2.30 -3.66
C TRP A 7 -6.53 0.94 -4.23
N LEU A 8 -5.55 0.22 -4.77
CA LEU A 8 -5.68 -1.14 -5.26
C LEU A 8 -4.90 -2.08 -4.35
N PHE A 9 -5.48 -3.25 -4.11
CA PHE A 9 -4.87 -4.31 -3.31
C PHE A 9 -4.61 -5.53 -4.20
N HIS A 10 -3.37 -6.01 -4.22
CA HIS A 10 -3.00 -7.20 -4.96
C HIS A 10 -2.35 -8.21 -4.02
N TYR A 11 -2.95 -9.40 -3.92
CA TYR A 11 -2.38 -10.51 -3.18
C TYR A 11 -1.37 -11.27 -4.05
N ASN A 12 -0.18 -11.50 -3.51
CA ASN A 12 0.85 -12.31 -4.15
C ASN A 12 1.00 -13.66 -3.42
N PRO A 13 0.53 -14.78 -4.02
CA PRO A 13 0.60 -16.11 -3.40
C PRO A 13 2.02 -16.62 -3.16
N HIS A 14 2.99 -16.23 -4.00
CA HIS A 14 4.39 -16.65 -3.88
C HIS A 14 5.04 -16.11 -2.60
N THR A 15 4.77 -14.83 -2.28
CA THR A 15 5.30 -14.17 -1.07
C THR A 15 4.33 -14.21 0.11
N LYS A 16 3.10 -14.68 -0.11
CA LYS A 16 2.00 -14.68 0.88
C LYS A 16 1.79 -13.30 1.50
N SER A 17 1.82 -12.26 0.65
CA SER A 17 1.71 -10.87 1.09
C SER A 17 0.78 -10.07 0.18
N TRP A 18 0.14 -9.07 0.76
CA TRP A 18 -0.65 -8.06 0.08
C TRP A 18 0.22 -6.86 -0.26
N ALA A 19 0.04 -6.33 -1.47
CA ALA A 19 0.55 -5.05 -1.89
C ALA A 19 -0.61 -4.06 -2.00
N ALA A 20 -0.41 -2.85 -1.50
CA ALA A 20 -1.31 -1.73 -1.72
C ALA A 20 -0.56 -0.60 -2.46
N PHE A 21 -1.22 -0.05 -3.48
CA PHE A 21 -0.69 1.02 -4.32
C PHE A 21 -1.83 1.86 -4.90
N ARG A 22 -1.50 3.08 -5.36
CA ARG A 22 -2.47 3.98 -6.01
C ARG A 22 -2.85 3.46 -7.40
N ARG A 23 -4.13 3.59 -7.77
CA ARG A 23 -4.70 3.19 -9.06
C ARG A 23 -3.93 3.71 -10.26
N GLU A 24 -3.47 4.96 -10.20
CA GLU A 24 -2.64 5.58 -11.24
C GLU A 24 -1.32 4.82 -11.53
N ASN A 25 -0.81 4.08 -10.55
CA ASN A 25 0.43 3.31 -10.66
C ASN A 25 0.20 1.85 -11.08
N MET A 26 -1.04 1.45 -11.41
CA MET A 26 -1.40 0.08 -11.75
C MET A 26 -0.52 -0.51 -12.87
N THR A 27 -0.40 0.20 -13.99
CA THR A 27 0.39 -0.27 -15.14
C THR A 27 1.85 -0.48 -14.76
N ASN A 28 2.43 0.46 -13.99
CA ASN A 28 3.82 0.37 -13.52
C ASN A 28 4.02 -0.84 -12.61
N TYR A 29 3.09 -1.06 -11.67
CA TYR A 29 3.12 -2.18 -10.75
C TYR A 29 3.13 -3.54 -11.48
N PHE A 30 2.24 -3.74 -12.45
CA PHE A 30 2.17 -5.00 -13.20
C PHE A 30 3.33 -5.18 -14.20
N ASN A 31 3.99 -4.09 -14.58
CA ASN A 31 5.24 -4.13 -15.35
C ASN A 31 6.50 -4.31 -14.47
N GLY A 32 6.36 -4.42 -13.15
CA GLY A 32 7.45 -4.69 -12.21
C GLY A 32 8.11 -3.46 -11.59
N ASP A 33 7.59 -2.25 -11.79
CA ASP A 33 8.01 -1.06 -11.04
C ASP A 33 7.19 -0.94 -9.75
N PHE A 34 7.83 -1.19 -8.61
CA PHE A 34 7.20 -1.21 -7.29
C PHE A 34 7.39 0.08 -6.48
N LYS A 35 7.60 1.23 -7.12
CA LYS A 35 7.61 2.52 -6.44
C LYS A 35 6.27 2.80 -5.74
N ASN A 36 6.32 3.42 -4.56
CA ASN A 36 5.14 3.83 -3.80
C ASN A 36 4.17 2.66 -3.48
N VAL A 37 4.71 1.43 -3.38
CA VAL A 37 3.97 0.25 -2.95
C VAL A 37 4.25 -0.02 -1.47
N ILE A 38 3.20 -0.20 -0.69
CA ILE A 38 3.28 -0.68 0.69
C ILE A 38 2.86 -2.16 0.74
N LYS A 39 3.48 -2.95 1.62
CA LYS A 39 3.24 -4.39 1.71
C LYS A 39 2.98 -4.83 3.14
N SER A 40 2.10 -5.80 3.31
CA SER A 40 1.80 -6.44 4.60
C SER A 40 1.33 -7.87 4.39
N LYS A 41 1.41 -8.70 5.43
CA LYS A 41 0.80 -10.05 5.40
C LYS A 41 -0.73 -10.00 5.49
N SER A 42 -1.30 -8.88 5.95
CA SER A 42 -2.73 -8.69 6.14
C SER A 42 -3.23 -7.49 5.32
N GLN A 43 -4.29 -7.69 4.53
CA GLN A 43 -4.97 -6.60 3.82
C GLN A 43 -5.54 -5.58 4.80
N LYS A 44 -6.15 -6.05 5.90
CA LYS A 44 -6.74 -5.18 6.93
C LYS A 44 -5.72 -4.19 7.52
N THR A 45 -4.49 -4.66 7.76
CA THR A 45 -3.41 -3.78 8.24
C THR A 45 -3.08 -2.68 7.23
N LEU A 46 -3.12 -2.98 5.93
CA LEU A 46 -2.91 -1.96 4.89
C LEU A 46 -4.05 -0.95 4.88
N GLU A 47 -5.30 -1.41 4.97
CA GLU A 47 -6.48 -0.54 5.04
C GLU A 47 -6.41 0.40 6.25
N GLU A 48 -6.11 -0.12 7.43
CA GLU A 48 -5.97 0.66 8.67
C GLU A 48 -4.87 1.72 8.54
N ILE A 49 -3.71 1.37 7.98
CA ILE A 49 -2.61 2.31 7.74
C ILE A 49 -3.02 3.40 6.75
N ILE A 50 -3.70 3.04 5.66
CA ILE A 50 -4.13 4.00 4.64
C ILE A 50 -5.16 4.97 5.21
N ILE A 51 -6.16 4.47 5.94
CA ILE A 51 -7.21 5.28 6.58
C ILE A 51 -6.60 6.22 7.63
N ALA A 52 -5.72 5.70 8.49
CA ALA A 52 -5.08 6.49 9.55
C ALA A 52 -4.18 7.64 9.03
N ASN A 53 -3.83 7.60 7.74
CA ASN A 53 -2.96 8.59 7.10
C ASN A 53 -3.68 9.33 5.96
N ASP A 54 -5.01 9.34 5.93
CA ASP A 54 -5.85 10.03 4.92
C ASP A 54 -5.55 9.63 3.46
N GLY A 55 -5.02 8.43 3.23
CA GLY A 55 -4.60 8.00 1.90
C GLY A 55 -3.34 8.65 1.35
N ASP A 56 -2.60 9.44 2.15
CA ASP A 56 -1.36 10.10 1.74
C ASP A 56 -0.16 9.16 1.85
N ILE A 57 0.34 8.73 0.69
CA ILE A 57 1.48 7.82 0.58
C ILE A 57 2.76 8.36 1.24
N LYS A 58 2.98 9.68 1.27
CA LYS A 58 4.16 10.28 1.91
C LYS A 58 4.06 10.19 3.42
N LYS A 59 2.88 10.46 3.99
CA LYS A 59 2.62 10.26 5.42
C LYS A 59 2.80 8.80 5.81
N ILE A 60 2.28 7.87 5.01
CA ILE A 60 2.42 6.43 5.24
C ILE A 60 3.89 6.01 5.23
N HIS A 61 4.68 6.42 4.23
CA HIS A 61 6.10 6.09 4.19
C HIS A 61 6.86 6.65 5.40
N LYS A 62 6.53 7.87 5.84
CA LYS A 62 7.11 8.45 7.06
C LYS A 62 6.75 7.62 8.30
N PHE A 63 5.48 7.25 8.47
CA PHE A 63 5.02 6.39 9.56
C PHE A 63 5.69 5.01 9.56
N LEU A 64 5.82 4.37 8.40
CA LEU A 64 6.50 3.08 8.31
C LEU A 64 8.00 3.17 8.59
N ALA A 65 8.64 4.30 8.28
CA ALA A 65 10.05 4.54 8.60
C ALA A 65 10.27 4.69 10.11
N THR A 66 9.29 5.22 10.87
CA THR A 66 9.41 5.32 12.33
C THR A 66 9.25 3.99 13.05
N LEU A 67 8.56 3.00 12.44
CA LEU A 67 8.38 1.66 13.03
C LEU A 67 9.57 0.71 12.82
N LYS A 68 10.52 1.08 11.95
CA LYS A 68 11.72 0.29 11.65
C LYS A 68 12.94 0.67 12.50
N GLN A 69 12.80 1.67 13.38
CA GLN A 69 13.79 2.05 14.38
C GLN A 69 13.54 1.27 15.67
#